data_AF-A0A212ALM6-F1
#
_entry.id   AF-A0A212ALM6-F1
#
_cell.length_a   1.000
_cell.length_b   1.000
_cell.length_c   1.000
_cell.angle_alpha   90.00
_cell.angle_beta   90.00
_cell.angle_gamma   90.00
#
_symmetry.space_group_name_H-M   'P 1'
#
loop_
_entity.id
_entity.type
_entity.pdbx_description
1 polymer ?
#
loop_
_entity_poly.entity_id
_entity_poly.type
_entity_poly.pdbx_seq_one_letter_code
_entity_poly.pdbx_strand_id
1 'polypeptide(L)' 'MSKNKSLIDSEGEVGDLGDSFFAAARRGRPALLPGDKKVRMNLMIDADIAAKLNEVGNKSAFVTEALRKALAG' A
#
# COMPACT_ATOMS: atom_id res chain seq x y z
N MET A 1 20.92 4.20 -24.20
CA MET A 1 21.08 3.87 -22.77
C MET A 1 21.83 5.02 -22.11
N SER A 2 21.11 5.99 -21.55
CA SER A 2 21.71 7.15 -20.87
C SER A 2 22.45 6.66 -19.63
N LYS A 3 23.73 7.01 -19.48
CA LYS A 3 24.56 6.64 -18.32
C LYS A 3 23.86 7.14 -17.05
N ASN A 4 23.51 6.24 -16.15
CA ASN A 4 22.99 6.60 -14.82
C ASN A 4 24.05 7.45 -14.12
N LYS A 5 23.84 8.76 -14.07
CA LYS A 5 24.69 9.69 -13.33
C LYS A 5 24.63 9.29 -11.86
N SER A 6 25.79 9.09 -11.24
CA SER A 6 25.87 8.77 -9.80
C SER A 6 25.12 9.83 -9.01
N LEU A 7 24.24 9.41 -8.11
CA LEU A 7 23.47 10.30 -7.24
C LEU A 7 24.28 10.77 -6.02
N ILE A 8 25.49 10.22 -5.85
CA ILE A 8 26.42 10.50 -4.76
C ILE A 8 27.73 10.99 -5.41
N ASP A 9 28.29 12.06 -4.87
CA ASP A 9 29.56 12.62 -5.33
C ASP A 9 30.78 11.85 -4.78
N SER A 10 31.99 12.31 -5.14
CA SER A 10 33.24 11.67 -4.71
C SER A 10 33.53 11.81 -3.22
N GLU A 11 32.81 12.68 -2.52
CA GLU A 11 32.94 12.92 -1.07
C GLU A 11 31.90 12.11 -0.28
N GLY A 12 31.00 11.40 -0.98
CA GLY A 12 29.96 10.60 -0.35
C GLY A 12 28.68 11.40 -0.06
N GLU A 13 28.62 12.65 -0.51
CA GLU A 13 27.49 13.53 -0.27
C GLU A 13 26.44 13.37 -1.38
N VAL A 14 25.18 13.51 -0.97
CA VAL A 14 24.03 13.51 -1.89
C VAL A 14 23.76 14.95 -2.29
N GLY A 15 23.81 15.24 -3.59
CA GLY A 15 23.55 16.58 -4.10
C GLY A 15 22.13 17.08 -3.77
N ASP A 16 22.01 18.38 -3.54
CA ASP A 16 20.73 19.03 -3.26
C ASP A 16 19.70 18.77 -4.37
N LEU A 17 18.48 18.43 -3.95
CA LEU A 17 17.36 18.24 -4.87
C LEU A 17 16.92 19.60 -5.42
N GLY A 18 17.24 19.88 -6.69
CA GLY A 18 16.87 21.14 -7.34
C GLY A 18 15.36 21.26 -7.65
N ASP A 19 14.95 22.46 -8.04
CA ASP A 19 13.55 22.83 -8.31
C ASP A 19 12.85 21.91 -9.32
N SER A 20 13.59 21.35 -10.29
CA SER A 20 13.05 20.40 -11.26
C SER A 20 12.56 19.08 -10.63
N PHE A 21 13.17 18.64 -9.53
CA PHE A 21 12.76 17.45 -8.81
C PHE A 21 11.41 17.68 -8.12
N PHE A 22 11.27 18.82 -7.43
CA PHE A 22 10.04 19.19 -6.74
C PHE A 22 8.91 19.55 -7.71
N ALA A 23 9.22 20.09 -8.89
CA ALA A 23 8.24 20.35 -9.95
C ALA A 23 7.58 19.06 -10.47
N ALA A 24 8.31 17.94 -10.50
CA ALA A 24 7.77 16.64 -10.89
C ALA A 24 7.18 15.84 -9.70
N ALA A 25 7.43 16.27 -8.47
CA ALA A 25 6.95 15.59 -7.28
C ALA A 25 5.42 15.74 -7.15
N ARG A 26 4.70 14.62 -7.25
CA ARG A 26 3.25 14.58 -7.02
C ARG A 26 2.99 14.59 -5.52
N ARG A 27 2.23 15.58 -5.04
CA ARG A 27 1.77 15.65 -3.65
C ARG A 27 0.90 14.44 -3.30
N GLY A 28 1.13 13.84 -2.12
CA GLY A 28 0.33 12.75 -1.56
C GLY A 28 1.17 11.54 -1.15
N ARG A 29 0.57 10.59 -0.43
CA ARG A 29 1.21 9.27 -0.25
C ARG A 29 1.31 8.57 -1.61
N PRO A 30 2.44 7.94 -1.93
CA PRO A 30 2.54 7.08 -3.11
C PRO A 30 1.35 6.13 -3.15
N ALA A 31 0.73 5.99 -4.33
CA ALA A 31 -0.33 5.01 -4.52
C ALA A 31 0.24 3.62 -4.22
N LEU A 32 -0.50 2.79 -3.48
CA LEU A 32 -0.17 1.38 -3.29
C LEU A 32 0.08 0.73 -4.66
N LEU A 33 1.10 -0.13 -4.73
CA LEU A 33 1.39 -0.90 -5.92
C LEU A 33 0.13 -1.65 -6.35
N PRO A 34 -0.10 -1.86 -7.67
CA PRO A 34 -1.31 -2.52 -8.15
C PRO A 34 -1.62 -3.86 -7.45
N GLY A 35 -0.59 -4.64 -7.08
CA GLY A 35 -0.74 -5.91 -6.35
C GLY A 35 -1.12 -5.79 -4.87
N ASP A 36 -0.94 -4.61 -4.28
CA ASP A 36 -1.25 -4.35 -2.86
C ASP A 36 -2.61 -3.66 -2.68
N LYS A 37 -3.32 -3.40 -3.78
CA LYS A 37 -4.66 -2.78 -3.75
C LYS A 37 -5.68 -3.82 -3.33
N LYS A 38 -6.38 -3.54 -2.22
CA LYS A 38 -7.55 -4.32 -1.81
C LYS A 38 -8.68 -4.14 -2.82
N VAL A 39 -9.37 -5.23 -3.15
CA VAL A 39 -10.58 -5.21 -3.97
C VAL A 39 -11.80 -5.03 -3.06
N ARG A 40 -12.70 -4.11 -3.41
CA ARG A 40 -13.98 -3.96 -2.70
C ARG A 40 -14.93 -5.07 -3.17
N MET A 41 -15.45 -5.84 -2.22
CA MET A 41 -16.47 -6.87 -2.44
C MET A 41 -17.64 -6.63 -1.48
N ASN A 42 -18.87 -6.80 -1.98
CA ASN A 42 -20.08 -6.71 -1.18
C ASN A 42 -20.63 -8.11 -0.97
N LEU A 43 -20.80 -8.52 0.28
CA LEU A 43 -21.32 -9.83 0.67
C LEU A 43 -22.45 -9.62 1.70
N MET A 44 -23.45 -10.47 1.63
CA MET A 44 -24.46 -10.58 2.69
C MET A 44 -24.00 -11.64 3.68
N ILE A 45 -24.00 -11.32 4.96
CA ILE A 45 -23.61 -12.21 6.06
C ILE A 45 -24.70 -12.17 7.14
N ASP A 46 -24.73 -13.21 7.97
CA ASP A 46 -25.69 -13.30 9.07
C ASP A 46 -25.49 -12.17 10.09
N ALA A 47 -26.60 -11.75 10.70
CA ALA A 47 -26.64 -10.58 11.58
C ALA A 47 -25.77 -10.74 12.84
N ASP A 48 -25.67 -11.95 13.39
CA ASP A 48 -24.83 -12.26 14.55
C ASP A 48 -23.34 -12.20 14.20
N ILE A 49 -22.95 -12.65 13.02
CA ILE A 49 -21.57 -12.54 12.51
C ILE A 49 -21.22 -11.06 12.27
N ALA A 50 -22.14 -10.28 11.69
CA ALA A 50 -21.95 -8.85 11.49
C ALA A 50 -21.73 -8.10 12.81
N ALA A 51 -22.50 -8.45 13.85
CA ALA A 51 -22.33 -7.89 15.20
C ALA A 51 -20.94 -8.21 15.77
N LYS A 52 -20.50 -9.47 15.71
CA LYS A 52 -19.15 -9.88 16.15
C LYS A 52 -18.04 -9.19 15.38
N LEU A 53 -18.20 -9.02 14.06
CA LEU A 53 -17.23 -8.28 13.24
C LEU A 53 -17.15 -6.80 13.63
N ASN A 54 -18.24 -6.18 14.12
CA ASN A 54 -18.23 -4.80 14.59
C ASN A 54 -17.37 -4.58 15.83
N GLU A 55 -17.17 -5.61 16.64
CA GLU A 55 -16.31 -5.57 17.83
C GLU A 55 -14.82 -5.70 17.47
N VAL A 56 -14.51 -6.18 16.27
CA VAL A 56 -13.12 -6.33 15.80
C VAL A 56 -12.60 -4.99 15.29
N GLY A 57 -11.45 -4.55 15.80
CA GLY A 57 -10.83 -3.27 15.41
C GLY A 57 -10.54 -3.16 13.91
N ASN A 58 -10.02 -4.22 13.28
CA ASN A 58 -9.76 -4.25 11.83
C ASN A 58 -10.46 -5.42 11.14
N LYS A 59 -11.74 -5.21 10.81
CA LYS A 59 -12.61 -6.15 10.07
C LYS A 59 -11.95 -6.69 8.81
N SER A 60 -11.36 -5.82 8.00
CA SER A 60 -10.82 -6.21 6.69
C SER A 60 -9.62 -7.13 6.84
N ALA A 61 -8.73 -6.88 7.80
CA ALA A 61 -7.61 -7.77 8.08
C ALA A 61 -8.10 -9.14 8.56
N PHE A 62 -9.02 -9.15 9.52
CA PHE A 62 -9.61 -10.37 10.07
C PHE A 62 -10.28 -11.23 8.99
N VAL A 63 -11.17 -10.63 8.19
CA VAL A 63 -11.88 -11.33 7.11
C VAL A 63 -10.89 -11.85 6.05
N THR A 64 -9.86 -11.07 5.70
CA THR A 64 -8.85 -11.51 4.73
C THR A 64 -8.08 -12.73 5.24
N GLU A 65 -7.68 -12.74 6.51
CA GLU A 65 -6.97 -13.89 7.09
C GLU A 65 -7.87 -15.13 7.22
N ALA A 66 -9.13 -14.95 7.64
CA ALA A 66 -10.09 -16.04 7.73
C ALA A 66 -10.34 -16.67 6.35
N LEU A 67 -10.54 -15.86 5.32
CA LEU A 67 -10.70 -16.33 3.94
C LEU A 67 -9.43 -17.01 3.41
N ARG A 68 -8.24 -16.46 3.67
CA ARG A 68 -6.98 -17.11 3.29
C ARG A 68 -6.85 -18.50 3.91
N LYS A 69 -7.14 -18.65 5.19
CA LYS A 69 -7.10 -19.95 5.88
C LYS A 69 -8.12 -20.92 5.30
N ALA A 70 -9.35 -20.47 5.05
CA ALA A 70 -10.41 -21.31 4.50
C ALA A 70 -10.16 -21.73 3.04
N LEU A 71 -9.50 -20.88 2.25
CA LEU A 71 -9.18 -21.12 0.84
C LEU A 71 -7.80 -21.74 0.61
N ALA A 72 -7.00 -21.94 1.68
CA ALA A 72 -5.64 -22.45 1.57
C ALA A 72 -5.54 -23.93 1.16
N GLY A 73 -6.65 -24.69 1.20
CA GLY A 73 -6.75 -26.05 0.66
C GLY A 73 -5.76 -27.04 1.26
#